data_AF-A0A527ZH39-F1
#
_entry.id   AF-A0A527ZH39-F1
#
_cell.length_a   1.000
_cell.length_b   1.000
_cell.length_c   1.000
_cell.angle_alpha   90.00
_cell.angle_beta   90.00
_cell.angle_gamma   90.00
#
_symmetry.space_group_name_H-M   'P 1'
#
loop_
_entity.id
_entity.type
_entity.pdbx_description
1 polymer ?
#
loop_
_entity_poly.entity_id
_entity_poly.type
_entity_poly.pdbx_seq_one_letter_code
_entity_poly.pdbx_strand_id
1 'polypeptide(L)'
;AQIAPEPHGNTPIWCYDGRLPGPEIRIRQGERLRVAVENKLNEETTVHWHGVRVPNVMDGVPHLTQAPIAPGETFAYEFDAIDAGTFWYHPHHRSFEQVGRGLYGPLIVEEADPVRVDREVTWVLSDWRLTKTAEMREDFGNRHDMMHSGRVGNTVTINGRVPDVFQVRK
;
A
#
# COMPACT_ATOMS: atom_id res chain seq x y z
N ALA A 1 5.24 -4.48 12.05
CA ALA A 1 3.99 -5.13 12.50
C ALA A 1 4.27 -6.60 12.79
N GLN A 2 3.39 -7.29 13.50
CA GLN A 2 3.51 -8.74 13.69
C GLN A 2 2.89 -9.45 12.47
N ILE A 3 3.72 -9.93 11.55
CA ILE A 3 3.29 -10.58 10.30
C ILE A 3 3.07 -12.08 10.53
N ALA A 4 4.04 -12.75 11.13
CA ALA A 4 3.93 -14.15 11.53
C ALA A 4 3.22 -14.26 12.89
N PRO A 5 2.44 -15.34 13.12
CA PRO A 5 1.75 -15.55 14.39
C PRO A 5 2.75 -15.84 15.52
N GLU A 6 2.26 -15.87 16.76
CA GLU A 6 3.04 -16.31 17.92
C GLU A 6 3.68 -17.70 17.69
N PRO A 7 4.89 -17.95 18.22
CA PRO A 7 5.64 -17.13 19.19
C PRO A 7 6.54 -16.06 18.56
N HIS A 8 6.39 -15.76 17.26
CA HIS A 8 7.26 -14.81 16.57
C HIS A 8 6.96 -13.35 16.96
N GLY A 9 8.01 -12.55 17.09
CA GLY A 9 7.93 -11.12 17.40
C GLY A 9 7.59 -10.24 16.20
N ASN A 10 7.80 -8.95 16.35
CA ASN A 10 7.56 -7.97 15.28
C ASN A 10 8.53 -8.16 14.11
N THR A 11 7.99 -8.08 12.89
CA THR A 11 8.78 -7.99 11.67
C THR A 11 9.02 -6.50 11.34
N PRO A 12 10.28 -6.07 11.15
CA PRO A 12 10.59 -4.74 10.64
C PRO A 12 9.98 -4.57 9.24
N ILE A 13 9.16 -3.55 9.07
CA ILE A 13 8.45 -3.23 7.83
C ILE A 13 8.44 -1.73 7.64
N TRP A 14 8.09 -1.28 6.44
CA TRP A 14 7.83 0.12 6.16
C TRP A 14 6.34 0.34 6.02
N CYS A 15 5.87 1.45 6.58
CA CYS A 15 4.44 1.73 6.73
C CYS A 15 4.15 3.19 6.42
N TYR A 16 2.95 3.44 5.88
CA TYR A 16 2.31 4.73 6.00
C TYR A 16 1.69 4.85 7.41
N ASP A 17 1.97 5.94 8.12
CA ASP A 17 1.47 6.24 9.48
C ASP A 17 1.59 5.08 10.50
N GLY A 18 2.65 4.27 10.39
CA GLY A 18 2.89 3.14 11.29
C GLY A 18 1.88 2.00 11.17
N ARG A 19 1.04 2.00 10.12
CA ARG A 19 0.01 0.98 9.88
C ARG A 19 0.36 0.10 8.69
N LEU A 20 -0.07 -1.16 8.78
CA LEU A 20 0.00 -2.12 7.69
C LEU A 20 -1.36 -2.82 7.55
N PRO A 21 -2.03 -2.73 6.38
CA PRO A 21 -1.77 -1.78 5.29
C PRO A 21 -1.74 -0.34 5.81
N GLY A 22 -1.24 0.59 4.99
CA GLY A 22 -1.39 2.01 5.23
C GLY A 22 -2.86 2.41 5.49
N PRO A 23 -3.12 3.57 6.10
CA PRO A 23 -4.47 4.03 6.38
C PRO A 23 -5.40 3.90 5.17
N GLU A 24 -6.61 3.41 5.39
CA GLU A 24 -7.65 3.50 4.36
C GLU A 24 -7.99 4.97 4.16
N ILE A 25 -7.75 5.47 2.95
CA ILE A 25 -8.20 6.79 2.53
C ILE A 25 -9.58 6.60 1.94
N ARG A 26 -10.57 7.32 2.46
CA ARG A 26 -11.96 7.26 2.01
C ARG A 26 -12.44 8.67 1.69
N ILE A 27 -12.95 8.87 0.48
CA ILE A 27 -13.37 10.17 -0.05
C ILE A 27 -14.61 9.99 -0.94
N ARG A 28 -15.49 10.98 -1.04
CA ARG A 28 -16.65 10.88 -1.92
C ARG A 28 -16.29 11.25 -3.36
N GLN A 29 -16.89 10.57 -4.33
CA GLN A 29 -16.76 10.92 -5.74
C GLN A 29 -17.12 12.40 -5.98
N GLY A 30 -16.26 13.10 -6.73
CA GLY A 30 -16.36 14.53 -7.03
C GLY A 30 -15.69 15.43 -6.00
N GLU A 31 -15.24 14.91 -4.86
CA GLU A 31 -14.46 15.68 -3.88
C GLU A 31 -12.98 15.73 -4.24
N ARG A 32 -12.29 16.72 -3.67
CA ARG A 32 -10.86 16.92 -3.87
C ARG A 32 -10.05 16.31 -2.74
N LEU A 33 -9.22 15.32 -3.07
CA LEU A 33 -8.27 14.74 -2.13
C LEU A 33 -7.09 15.70 -1.95
N ARG A 34 -6.66 15.89 -0.70
CA ARG A 34 -5.43 16.63 -0.33
C ARG A 34 -4.66 15.82 0.69
N VAL A 35 -3.48 15.32 0.31
CA VAL A 35 -2.63 14.49 1.19
C VAL A 35 -1.20 15.01 1.13
N ALA A 36 -0.64 15.32 2.30
CA ALA A 36 0.78 15.61 2.44
C ALA A 36 1.52 14.33 2.83
N VAL A 37 2.49 13.93 2.03
CA VAL A 37 3.33 12.76 2.29
C VAL A 37 4.69 13.25 2.75
N GLU A 38 5.00 13.01 4.02
CA GLU A 38 6.31 13.23 4.61
C GLU A 38 7.14 11.95 4.50
N ASN A 39 8.30 12.01 3.84
CA ASN A 39 9.18 10.85 3.72
C ASN A 39 10.06 10.70 4.97
N LYS A 40 9.70 9.76 5.86
CA LYS A 40 10.49 9.39 7.05
C LYS A 40 11.42 8.19 6.82
N LEU A 41 11.52 7.70 5.59
CA LEU A 41 12.46 6.65 5.22
C LEU A 41 13.87 7.24 5.13
N ASN A 42 14.87 6.36 5.08
CA ASN A 42 16.26 6.73 4.80
C ASN A 42 16.57 6.76 3.28
N GLU A 43 15.56 6.60 2.43
CA GLU A 43 15.68 6.62 0.98
C GLU A 43 14.55 7.39 0.31
N GLU A 44 14.73 7.74 -0.96
CA GLU A 44 13.73 8.43 -1.76
C GLU A 44 12.46 7.58 -1.95
N THR A 45 11.31 8.23 -2.10
CA THR A 45 10.05 7.54 -2.38
C THR A 45 9.12 8.41 -3.23
N THR A 46 7.98 7.85 -3.62
CA THR A 46 6.86 8.57 -4.21
C THR A 46 5.56 7.91 -3.73
N VAL A 47 4.40 8.49 -4.05
CA VAL A 47 3.11 7.82 -3.94
C VAL A 47 2.41 7.91 -5.28
N HIS A 48 2.16 6.74 -5.88
CA HIS A 48 1.32 6.57 -7.06
C HIS A 48 -0.08 6.16 -6.65
N TRP A 49 -1.08 6.72 -7.32
CA TRP A 49 -2.51 6.54 -7.05
C TRP A 49 -3.10 5.57 -8.07
N HIS A 50 -2.93 4.28 -7.80
CA HIS A 50 -3.12 3.24 -8.79
C HIS A 50 -4.57 3.15 -9.28
N GLY A 51 -4.74 3.37 -10.58
CA GLY A 51 -6.04 3.34 -11.26
C GLY A 51 -6.81 4.66 -11.20
N VAL A 52 -6.34 5.64 -10.43
CA VAL A 52 -7.00 6.94 -10.31
C VAL A 52 -6.58 7.85 -11.46
N ARG A 53 -7.56 8.48 -12.13
CA ARG A 53 -7.30 9.49 -13.17
C ARG A 53 -6.91 10.83 -12.54
N VAL A 54 -5.65 10.96 -12.14
CA VAL A 54 -5.08 12.18 -11.56
C VAL A 54 -4.48 13.11 -12.63
N PRO A 55 -4.32 14.42 -12.35
CA PRO A 55 -3.46 15.27 -13.17
C PRO A 55 -2.06 14.65 -13.26
N ASN A 56 -1.42 14.71 -14.43
CA ASN A 56 -0.14 14.04 -14.67
C ASN A 56 0.89 14.33 -13.56
N VAL A 57 1.01 15.58 -13.10
CA VAL A 57 1.94 16.02 -12.04
C VAL A 57 1.68 15.43 -10.65
N MET A 58 0.58 14.69 -10.46
CA MET A 58 0.20 14.03 -9.21
C MET A 58 0.32 12.50 -9.27
N ASP A 59 0.81 11.95 -10.39
CA ASP A 59 0.80 10.51 -10.65
C ASP A 59 1.85 9.72 -9.86
N GLY A 60 2.88 10.36 -9.29
CA GLY A 60 3.83 9.62 -8.44
C GLY A 60 4.93 8.86 -9.17
N VAL A 61 5.16 9.11 -10.45
CA VAL A 61 6.21 8.44 -11.25
C VAL A 61 7.49 9.29 -11.20
N PRO A 62 8.54 8.81 -10.51
CA PRO A 62 9.77 9.57 -10.35
C PRO A 62 10.44 9.87 -11.69
N HIS A 63 10.94 11.10 -11.85
CA HIS A 63 11.61 11.64 -13.03
C HIS A 63 10.76 11.74 -14.31
N LEU A 64 9.48 11.38 -14.24
CA LEU A 64 8.53 11.54 -15.36
C LEU A 64 7.44 12.54 -14.99
N THR A 65 6.77 12.33 -13.86
CA THR A 65 5.65 13.17 -13.43
C THR A 65 6.00 14.05 -12.23
N GLN A 66 6.96 13.63 -11.42
CA GLN A 66 7.50 14.41 -10.30
C GLN A 66 8.95 14.03 -9.99
N ALA A 67 9.64 14.87 -9.20
CA ALA A 67 10.87 14.44 -8.53
C ALA A 67 10.52 13.42 -7.42
N PRO A 68 11.41 12.45 -7.12
CA PRO A 68 11.31 11.65 -5.90
C PRO A 68 11.27 12.55 -4.66
N ILE A 69 10.54 12.13 -3.63
CA ILE A 69 10.50 12.80 -2.32
C ILE A 69 11.74 12.35 -1.55
N ALA A 70 12.68 13.26 -1.30
CA ALA A 70 13.90 12.90 -0.57
C ALA A 70 13.61 12.62 0.93
N PRO A 71 14.51 11.92 1.65
CA PRO A 71 14.40 11.74 3.09
C PRO A 71 14.21 13.07 3.83
N GLY A 72 13.20 13.15 4.69
CA GLY A 72 12.82 14.34 5.44
C GLY A 72 12.02 15.39 4.65
N GLU A 73 11.82 15.19 3.35
CA GLU A 73 11.00 16.10 2.53
C GLU A 73 9.52 15.72 2.55
N THR A 74 8.69 16.67 2.12
CA THR A 74 7.24 16.51 2.03
C THR A 74 6.77 16.88 0.63
N PHE A 75 5.85 16.08 0.08
CA PHE A 75 5.14 16.39 -1.15
C PHE A 75 3.63 16.43 -0.91
N ALA A 76 2.96 17.43 -1.45
CA ALA A 76 1.51 17.57 -1.35
C ALA A 76 0.84 17.05 -2.63
N TYR A 77 0.10 15.95 -2.50
CA TYR A 77 -0.76 15.42 -3.55
C TYR A 77 -2.13 16.05 -3.47
N GLU A 78 -2.64 16.52 -4.60
CA GLU A 78 -3.94 17.14 -4.67
C GLU A 78 -4.63 16.88 -6.03
N PHE A 79 -5.77 16.20 -6.02
CA PHE A 79 -6.53 15.85 -7.21
C PHE A 79 -8.01 15.60 -6.91
N ASP A 80 -8.85 15.70 -7.94
CA ASP A 80 -10.28 15.44 -7.83
C ASP A 80 -10.57 13.94 -8.01
N ALA A 81 -11.34 13.35 -7.10
CA ALA A 81 -11.71 11.93 -7.15
C ALA A 81 -12.92 11.72 -8.07
N ILE A 82 -12.69 11.71 -9.39
CA ILE A 82 -13.77 11.70 -10.39
C ILE A 82 -14.40 10.33 -10.64
N ASP A 83 -13.69 9.25 -10.32
CA ASP A 83 -14.16 7.86 -10.47
C ASP A 83 -14.42 7.23 -9.11
N ALA A 84 -15.62 6.69 -8.92
CA ALA A 84 -15.92 5.88 -7.75
C ALA A 84 -15.35 4.46 -7.90
N GLY A 85 -15.01 3.84 -6.78
CA GLY A 85 -14.56 2.46 -6.71
C GLY A 85 -13.40 2.23 -5.74
N THR A 86 -12.83 1.03 -5.84
CA THR A 86 -11.69 0.59 -5.04
C THR A 86 -10.39 0.83 -5.81
N PHE A 87 -9.57 1.72 -5.28
CA PHE A 87 -8.22 2.01 -5.72
C PHE A 87 -7.23 1.70 -4.59
N TRP A 88 -5.96 1.99 -4.82
CA TRP A 88 -4.92 1.86 -3.81
C TRP A 88 -3.78 2.81 -4.10
N TYR A 89 -2.92 3.02 -3.12
CA TYR A 89 -1.74 3.86 -3.26
C TYR A 89 -0.48 3.10 -2.85
N HIS A 90 0.61 3.33 -3.58
CA HIS A 90 1.90 2.66 -3.35
C HIS A 90 3.05 3.45 -4.00
N PRO A 91 4.32 3.24 -3.63
CA PRO A 91 5.44 3.89 -4.30
C PRO A 91 5.69 3.39 -5.72
N HIS A 92 6.17 4.31 -6.58
CA HIS A 92 6.72 4.00 -7.90
C HIS A 92 8.26 4.17 -7.95
N HIS A 93 8.89 4.38 -6.79
CA HIS A 93 10.33 4.37 -6.61
C HIS A 93 10.74 3.05 -5.95
N ARG A 94 11.68 2.30 -6.57
CA ARG A 94 12.15 0.98 -6.10
C ARG A 94 11.02 0.05 -5.64
N SER A 95 9.89 0.02 -6.36
CA SER A 95 8.65 -0.63 -5.91
C SER A 95 8.81 -2.11 -5.58
N PHE A 96 9.74 -2.81 -6.23
CA PHE A 96 10.06 -4.21 -5.95
C PHE A 96 10.50 -4.46 -4.49
N GLU A 97 11.02 -3.43 -3.82
CA GLU A 97 11.39 -3.46 -2.40
C GLU A 97 10.40 -2.66 -1.56
N GLN A 98 10.12 -1.39 -1.91
CA GLN A 98 9.30 -0.51 -1.08
C GLN A 98 7.89 -1.09 -0.80
N VAL A 99 7.24 -1.60 -1.85
CA VAL A 99 5.94 -2.28 -1.73
C VAL A 99 6.09 -3.60 -1.00
N GLY A 100 7.13 -4.37 -1.32
CA GLY A 100 7.43 -5.65 -0.67
C GLY A 100 7.74 -5.53 0.83
N ARG A 101 8.15 -4.35 1.30
CA ARG A 101 8.33 -4.01 2.72
C ARG A 101 7.07 -3.50 3.40
N GLY A 102 5.98 -3.23 2.68
CA GLY A 102 4.69 -2.84 3.26
C GLY A 102 4.16 -1.46 2.89
N LEU A 103 4.82 -0.70 2.01
CA LEU A 103 4.32 0.60 1.57
C LEU A 103 3.21 0.44 0.53
N TYR A 104 1.99 0.21 1.02
CA TYR A 104 0.76 0.26 0.25
C TYR A 104 -0.44 0.52 1.17
N GLY A 105 -1.53 1.06 0.64
CA GLY A 105 -2.80 1.16 1.36
C GLY A 105 -3.99 1.33 0.43
N PRO A 106 -5.22 1.04 0.91
CA PRO A 106 -6.42 1.16 0.10
C PRO A 106 -6.89 2.61 -0.01
N LEU A 107 -7.41 2.97 -1.19
CA LEU A 107 -8.10 4.23 -1.46
C LEU A 107 -9.50 3.89 -1.94
N ILE A 108 -10.51 4.25 -1.16
CA ILE A 108 -11.93 4.05 -1.50
C ILE A 108 -12.52 5.39 -1.92
N VAL A 109 -12.97 5.48 -3.18
CA VAL A 109 -13.77 6.61 -3.64
C VAL A 109 -15.23 6.17 -3.63
N GLU A 110 -15.99 6.67 -2.67
CA GLU A 110 -17.40 6.31 -2.51
C GLU A 110 -18.24 6.84 -3.67
N GLU A 111 -19.15 6.01 -4.18
CA GLU A 111 -20.09 6.42 -5.23
C GLU A 111 -20.94 7.61 -4.78
N ALA A 112 -21.22 8.53 -5.71
CA ALA A 112 -22.17 9.60 -5.45
C ALA A 112 -23.58 9.07 -5.11
N ASP A 113 -23.95 7.92 -5.70
CA ASP A 113 -25.16 7.14 -5.43
C ASP A 113 -24.77 5.69 -5.11
N PRO A 114 -24.52 5.34 -3.84
CA PRO A 114 -24.00 4.04 -3.46
C PRO A 114 -25.07 2.96 -3.49
N VAL A 115 -24.67 1.75 -3.88
CA VAL A 115 -25.52 0.56 -3.72
C VAL A 115 -25.75 0.31 -2.23
N ARG A 116 -27.01 0.14 -1.83
CA ARG A 116 -27.34 -0.17 -0.45
C ARG A 116 -26.82 -1.56 -0.08
N VAL A 117 -25.89 -1.60 0.86
CA VAL A 117 -25.35 -2.83 1.48
C VAL A 117 -25.48 -2.75 3.00
N ASP A 118 -25.59 -3.90 3.67
CA ASP A 118 -25.64 -3.94 5.14
C ASP A 118 -24.26 -3.71 5.76
N ARG A 119 -23.19 -4.07 5.05
CA ARG A 119 -21.80 -3.92 5.48
C ARG A 119 -20.86 -3.90 4.30
N GLU A 120 -19.94 -2.94 4.29
CA GLU A 120 -18.78 -2.89 3.41
C GLU A 120 -17.52 -3.29 4.19
N VAL A 121 -16.62 -4.03 3.54
CA VAL A 121 -15.38 -4.52 4.16
C VAL A 121 -14.25 -4.47 3.13
N THR A 122 -13.19 -3.75 3.44
CA THR A 122 -11.96 -3.73 2.64
C THR A 122 -11.04 -4.87 3.06
N TRP A 123 -10.67 -5.72 2.11
CA TRP A 123 -9.62 -6.74 2.29
C TRP A 123 -8.43 -6.39 1.41
N VAL A 124 -7.29 -6.14 2.04
CA VAL A 124 -6.01 -5.95 1.37
C VAL A 124 -5.21 -7.24 1.51
N LEU A 125 -4.94 -7.89 0.38
CA LEU A 125 -4.24 -9.16 0.31
C LEU A 125 -2.75 -8.91 0.01
N SER A 126 -1.88 -9.61 0.73
CA SER A 126 -0.43 -9.55 0.50
C SER A 126 0.22 -10.83 1.00
N ASP A 127 1.31 -11.25 0.35
CA ASP A 127 2.17 -12.32 0.81
C ASP A 127 3.57 -11.82 1.16
N TRP A 128 4.18 -12.49 2.13
CA TRP A 128 5.47 -12.14 2.72
C TRP A 128 6.40 -13.34 2.60
N ARG A 129 7.63 -13.12 2.15
CA ARG A 129 8.68 -14.15 2.16
C ARG A 129 9.50 -14.01 3.44
N LEU A 130 9.22 -14.88 4.40
CA LEU A 130 9.85 -14.88 5.71
C LEU A 130 10.83 -16.05 5.87
N THR A 131 11.86 -15.85 6.70
CA THR A 131 12.74 -16.92 7.17
C THR A 131 12.00 -17.81 8.19
N LYS A 132 12.63 -18.91 8.62
CA LYS A 132 12.10 -19.78 9.69
C LYS A 132 11.97 -19.06 11.04
N THR A 133 12.66 -17.93 11.21
CA THR A 133 12.64 -17.09 12.41
C THR A 133 11.68 -15.89 12.27
N ALA A 134 10.85 -15.87 11.21
CA ALA A 134 9.91 -14.78 10.87
C ALA A 134 10.55 -13.43 10.54
N GLU A 135 11.82 -13.44 10.13
CA GLU A 135 12.49 -12.27 9.58
C GLU A 135 12.15 -12.14 8.09
N MET A 136 12.05 -10.91 7.60
CA MET A 136 11.85 -10.68 6.18
C MET A 136 13.09 -11.07 5.39
N ARG A 137 12.91 -11.85 4.31
CA ARG A 137 14.01 -12.15 3.38
C ARG A 137 14.39 -10.88 2.62
N GLU A 138 15.62 -10.44 2.75
CA GLU A 138 16.15 -9.22 2.12
C GLU A 138 16.60 -9.41 0.66
N ASP A 139 16.20 -10.51 0.03
CA ASP A 139 16.54 -10.90 -1.35
C ASP A 139 15.70 -10.16 -2.42
N PHE A 140 15.29 -8.93 -2.13
CA PHE A 140 14.60 -8.07 -3.09
C PHE A 140 15.44 -7.91 -4.36
N GLY A 141 14.87 -8.20 -5.52
CA GLY A 141 15.59 -8.15 -6.80
C GLY A 141 16.47 -9.38 -7.09
N ASN A 142 16.25 -10.52 -6.42
CA ASN A 142 16.89 -11.78 -6.80
C ASN A 142 16.66 -12.10 -8.29
N ARG A 143 17.74 -12.35 -9.03
CA ARG A 143 17.69 -12.59 -10.48
C ARG A 143 16.81 -13.76 -10.89
N HIS A 144 16.74 -14.82 -10.09
CA HIS A 144 15.86 -15.95 -10.40
C HIS A 144 14.39 -15.50 -10.33
N ASP A 145 13.98 -14.85 -9.23
CA ASP A 145 12.61 -14.33 -9.08
C ASP A 145 12.24 -13.37 -10.23
N MET A 146 13.15 -12.45 -10.59
CA MET A 146 12.93 -11.46 -11.66
C MET A 146 12.79 -12.07 -13.07
N MET A 147 13.32 -13.28 -13.28
CA MET A 147 13.31 -13.95 -14.59
C MET A 147 12.25 -15.06 -14.67
N HIS A 148 11.48 -15.26 -13.61
CA HIS A 148 10.43 -16.27 -13.50
C HIS A 148 9.13 -15.63 -12.97
N SER A 149 8.41 -16.31 -12.08
CA SER A 149 7.09 -15.91 -11.60
C SER A 149 7.09 -14.75 -10.58
N GLY A 150 8.20 -14.02 -10.43
CA GLY A 150 8.34 -12.99 -9.41
C GLY A 150 8.71 -13.55 -8.03
N ARG A 151 8.80 -12.65 -7.05
CA ARG A 151 9.18 -13.00 -5.68
C ARG A 151 7.98 -13.50 -4.89
N VAL A 152 7.78 -14.82 -4.89
CA VAL A 152 6.68 -15.48 -4.15
C VAL A 152 6.97 -15.54 -2.64
N GLY A 153 6.01 -15.12 -1.82
CA GLY A 153 5.99 -15.21 -0.37
C GLY A 153 5.46 -16.54 0.16
N ASN A 154 5.82 -16.85 1.40
CA ASN A 154 5.42 -18.08 2.10
C ASN A 154 4.43 -17.82 3.26
N THR A 155 4.00 -16.58 3.47
CA THR A 155 3.02 -16.20 4.49
C THR A 155 2.02 -15.22 3.89
N VAL A 156 0.77 -15.64 3.75
CA VAL A 156 -0.31 -14.79 3.24
C VAL A 156 -0.94 -14.01 4.38
N THR A 157 -1.32 -12.77 4.12
CA THR A 157 -2.00 -11.87 5.04
C THR A 157 -3.22 -11.23 4.40
N ILE A 158 -4.24 -10.99 5.22
CA ILE A 158 -5.37 -10.11 4.92
C ILE A 158 -5.31 -8.98 5.94
N ASN A 159 -5.26 -7.73 5.47
CA ASN A 159 -5.16 -6.55 6.32
C ASN A 159 -3.96 -6.63 7.30
N GLY A 160 -2.82 -7.11 6.80
CA GLY A 160 -1.54 -7.14 7.53
C GLY A 160 -1.43 -8.23 8.59
N ARG A 161 -2.38 -9.17 8.66
CA ARG A 161 -2.40 -10.30 9.60
C ARG A 161 -2.64 -11.62 8.87
N VAL A 162 -2.12 -12.72 9.40
CA VAL A 162 -2.49 -14.05 8.89
C VAL A 162 -4.01 -14.22 8.97
N PRO A 163 -4.67 -14.73 7.91
CA PRO A 163 -6.11 -14.88 7.87
C PRO A 163 -6.65 -15.64 9.09
N ASP A 164 -7.74 -15.11 9.64
CA ASP A 164 -8.51 -15.72 10.73
C ASP A 164 -10.01 -15.65 10.41
N VAL A 165 -10.85 -16.24 11.25
CA VAL A 165 -12.30 -16.30 11.06
C VAL A 165 -12.91 -14.90 11.02
N PHE A 166 -13.45 -14.54 9.86
CA PHE A 166 -14.21 -13.31 9.69
C PHE A 166 -15.67 -13.52 10.09
N GLN A 167 -16.08 -12.95 11.22
CA GLN A 167 -17.45 -13.06 11.72
C GLN A 167 -18.43 -12.22 10.89
N VAL A 168 -19.51 -12.87 10.44
CA VAL A 168 -20.63 -12.24 9.73
C VAL A 168 -21.91 -12.43 10.53
N ARG A 169 -22.83 -11.47 10.40
CA ARG A 169 -24.20 -11.62 10.93
C ARG A 169 -25.04 -12.31 9.86
N LYS A 170 -25.92 -13.21 10.30
CA LYS A 170 -26.98 -13.77 9.46
C LYS A 170 -28.18 -12.83 9.43
#